data_AF-A0A537MY71-F1
#
_entry.id   AF-A0A537MY71-F1
#
_cell.length_a   1.000
_cell.length_b   1.000
_cell.length_c   1.000
_cell.angle_alpha   90.00
_cell.angle_beta   90.00
_cell.angle_gamma   90.00
#
_symmetry.space_group_name_H-M   'P 1'
#
loop_
_entity.id
_entity.type
_entity.pdbx_description
1 polymer ?
#
loop_
_entity_poly.entity_id
_entity_poly.type
_entity_poly.pdbx_seq_one_letter_code
_entity_poly.pdbx_strand_id
1 'polypeptide(L)'
;SAARDSKMNKEYVAAFEKANNMRPNFISLGGYDGMHLIYEALNKTGGKTDGDSLIGAMKGMKWESPRGPISIDPDTREIVQNVYMGKVEKVNGQLYTIPFATYEAVKDPLKMKK
;
A
#
# COMPACT_ATOMS: atom_id res chain seq x y z
N SER A 1 -6.16 -7.00 2.20
CA SER A 1 -6.58 -8.39 1.96
C SER A 1 -6.83 -8.59 0.48
N ALA A 2 -6.53 -9.76 -0.09
CA ALA A 2 -6.89 -10.08 -1.47
C ALA A 2 -8.41 -10.06 -1.72
N ALA A 3 -9.23 -10.18 -0.66
CA ALA A 3 -10.69 -10.10 -0.75
C ALA A 3 -11.24 -8.66 -0.76
N ARG A 4 -10.41 -7.61 -0.78
CA ARG A 4 -10.91 -6.23 -0.82
C ARG A 4 -11.65 -5.98 -2.14
N ASP A 5 -12.88 -5.49 -2.04
CA ASP A 5 -13.70 -5.16 -3.21
C ASP A 5 -13.36 -3.78 -3.76
N SER A 6 -12.21 -3.68 -4.43
CA SER A 6 -11.87 -2.52 -5.25
C SER A 6 -11.37 -2.97 -6.61
N LYS A 7 -11.60 -2.14 -7.64
CA LYS A 7 -11.14 -2.41 -9.00
C LYS A 7 -9.62 -2.65 -9.03
N MET A 8 -8.84 -1.75 -8.42
CA MET A 8 -7.38 -1.86 -8.38
C MET A 8 -6.90 -3.11 -7.63
N ASN A 9 -7.56 -3.52 -6.53
CA ASN A 9 -7.19 -4.75 -5.84
C ASN A 9 -7.49 -5.99 -6.68
N LYS A 10 -8.64 -6.05 -7.35
CA LYS A 10 -8.98 -7.16 -8.26
C LYS A 10 -7.98 -7.28 -9.41
N GLU A 11 -7.60 -6.16 -10.01
CA GLU A 11 -6.59 -6.12 -11.08
C GLU A 11 -5.22 -6.55 -10.59
N TYR A 12 -4.78 -6.06 -9.43
CA TYR A 12 -3.51 -6.45 -8.81
C TYR A 12 -3.47 -7.95 -8.47
N VAL A 13 -4.52 -8.50 -7.84
CA VAL A 13 -4.60 -9.92 -7.49
C VAL A 13 -4.54 -10.79 -8.74
N ALA A 14 -5.33 -10.46 -9.77
CA ALA A 14 -5.36 -11.22 -11.02
C ALA A 14 -4.00 -11.19 -11.76
N ALA A 15 -3.37 -10.02 -11.83
CA ALA A 15 -2.05 -9.88 -12.47
C ALA A 15 -0.96 -10.63 -11.70
N PHE A 16 -0.97 -10.55 -10.36
CA PHE A 16 0.01 -11.23 -9.52
C PHE A 16 -0.13 -12.75 -9.60
N GLU A 17 -1.36 -13.27 -9.53
CA GLU A 17 -1.63 -14.70 -9.65
C GLU A 17 -1.22 -15.23 -11.02
N LYS A 18 -1.50 -14.50 -12.11
CA LYS A 18 -1.06 -14.86 -13.46
C LYS A 18 0.46 -14.93 -13.58
N ALA A 19 1.19 -14.05 -12.90
CA ALA A 19 2.64 -14.00 -12.98
C ALA A 19 3.37 -14.99 -12.05
N ASN A 20 2.75 -15.38 -10.94
CA ASN A 20 3.44 -16.10 -9.86
C ASN A 20 2.76 -17.42 -9.45
N ASN A 21 1.60 -17.76 -10.02
CA ASN A 21 0.80 -18.94 -9.67
C ASN A 21 0.47 -19.04 -8.16
N MET A 22 0.44 -17.90 -7.47
CA MET A 22 0.08 -17.81 -6.06
C MET A 22 -0.58 -16.47 -5.75
N ARG A 23 -1.40 -16.43 -4.70
CA ARG A 23 -2.10 -15.22 -4.26
C ARG A 23 -1.11 -14.21 -3.65
N PRO A 24 -1.23 -12.90 -3.93
CA PRO A 24 -0.42 -11.90 -3.27
C PRO A 24 -0.72 -11.81 -1.77
N ASN A 25 0.25 -11.30 -1.02
CA ASN A 25 0.13 -11.04 0.41
C ASN A 25 0.53 -9.59 0.73
N PHE A 26 0.58 -9.25 2.02
CA PHE A 26 0.92 -7.89 2.44
C PHE A 26 2.39 -7.52 2.15
N ILE A 27 3.30 -8.50 2.02
CA ILE A 27 4.71 -8.26 1.66
C ILE A 27 4.82 -7.89 0.18
N SER A 28 4.17 -8.64 -0.72
CA SER A 28 4.17 -8.31 -2.15
C SER A 28 3.56 -6.94 -2.42
N LEU A 29 2.57 -6.55 -1.62
CA LEU A 29 1.95 -5.23 -1.70
C LEU A 29 2.89 -4.13 -1.22
N GLY A 30 3.69 -4.38 -0.17
CA GLY A 30 4.78 -3.48 0.24
C GLY A 30 5.80 -3.24 -0.86
N GLY A 31 6.21 -4.29 -1.57
CA GLY A 31 7.10 -4.17 -2.73
C GLY A 31 6.48 -3.38 -3.89
N TYR A 32 5.20 -3.63 -4.21
CA TYR A 32 4.47 -2.92 -5.25
C TYR A 32 4.40 -1.41 -4.98
N ASP A 33 4.00 -1.03 -3.76
CA ASP A 33 3.91 0.36 -3.34
C ASP A 33 5.29 1.03 -3.23
N GLY A 34 6.31 0.28 -2.78
CA GLY A 34 7.68 0.77 -2.70
C GLY A 34 8.25 1.11 -4.08
N MET A 35 8.03 0.26 -5.08
CA MET A 35 8.46 0.53 -6.45
C MET A 35 7.69 1.72 -7.06
N HIS A 36 6.38 1.81 -6.82
CA HIS A 36 5.58 2.98 -7.23
C HIS A 36 6.15 4.28 -6.65
N LEU A 37 6.46 4.31 -5.36
CA LEU A 37 7.05 5.48 -4.70
C LEU A 37 8.40 5.89 -5.32
N ILE A 38 9.27 4.92 -5.63
CA ILE A 38 10.56 5.20 -6.29
C ILE A 38 10.33 5.80 -7.68
N TYR A 39 9.42 5.21 -8.46
CA TYR A 39 9.11 5.64 -9.82
C TYR A 39 8.52 7.06 -9.85
N GLU A 40 7.53 7.33 -9.00
CA GLU A 40 6.90 8.65 -8.90
C GLU A 40 7.85 9.72 -8.34
N ALA A 41 8.75 9.35 -7.42
CA ALA A 41 9.77 10.27 -6.93
C ALA A 41 10.72 10.69 -8.06
N LEU A 42 11.20 9.74 -8.86
CA LEU A 42 12.04 10.04 -10.02
C LEU A 42 11.31 10.91 -11.06
N ASN A 43 10.04 10.63 -11.34
CA ASN A 43 9.23 11.46 -12.22
C ASN A 43 9.12 12.90 -11.68
N LYS A 44 8.83 13.05 -10.39
CA LYS A 44 8.66 14.35 -9.73
C LYS A 44 9.95 15.16 -9.64
N THR A 45 11.11 14.51 -9.51
CA THR A 45 12.41 15.20 -9.50
C THR A 45 12.95 15.51 -10.90
N GLY A 46 12.28 15.05 -11.96
CA GLY A 46 12.79 15.16 -13.33
C GLY A 46 14.03 14.29 -13.56
N GLY A 47 14.10 13.13 -12.91
CA GLY A 47 15.19 12.15 -13.06
C GLY A 47 16.40 12.38 -12.16
N LYS A 48 16.35 13.30 -11.18
CA LYS A 48 17.42 13.41 -10.19
C LYS A 48 17.42 12.20 -9.27
N THR A 49 18.60 11.63 -9.06
CA THR A 49 18.82 10.39 -8.32
C THR A 49 19.51 10.60 -6.96
N ASP A 50 19.82 11.85 -6.59
CA ASP A 50 20.40 12.15 -5.28
C ASP A 50 19.36 11.95 -4.15
N GLY A 51 19.86 11.51 -3.00
CA GLY A 51 19.02 11.13 -1.85
C GLY A 51 18.15 12.27 -1.35
N ASP A 52 18.67 13.50 -1.29
CA ASP A 52 17.92 14.66 -0.78
C ASP A 52 16.75 15.02 -1.71
N SER A 53 16.98 15.03 -3.03
CA SER A 53 15.92 15.28 -4.02
C SER A 53 14.85 14.20 -3.96
N LEU A 54 15.24 12.92 -3.91
CA LEU A 54 14.28 11.81 -3.85
C LEU A 54 13.47 11.81 -2.56
N ILE A 55 14.13 11.95 -1.39
CA ILE A 55 13.43 12.02 -0.10
C ILE A 55 12.51 13.25 -0.05
N GLY A 56 12.96 14.39 -0.57
CA GLY A 56 12.14 15.60 -0.69
C GLY A 56 10.89 15.37 -1.54
N ALA A 57 11.00 14.62 -2.65
CA ALA A 57 9.88 14.30 -3.52
C ALA A 57 8.88 13.32 -2.89
N MET A 58 9.39 12.33 -2.13
CA MET A 58 8.61 11.27 -1.47
C MET A 58 7.80 11.77 -0.28
N LYS A 59 8.32 12.73 0.51
CA LYS A 59 7.61 13.30 1.66
C LYS A 59 6.25 13.88 1.24
N GLY A 60 5.18 13.45 1.90
CA GLY A 60 3.82 13.91 1.62
C GLY A 60 3.19 13.32 0.35
N MET A 61 3.88 12.43 -0.38
CA MET A 61 3.32 11.78 -1.56
C MET A 61 2.10 10.94 -1.18
N LYS A 62 1.05 10.99 -2.01
CA LYS A 62 -0.22 10.27 -1.80
C LYS A 62 -0.63 9.58 -3.10
N TRP A 63 -1.15 8.35 -3.00
CA TRP A 63 -1.65 7.59 -4.14
C TRP A 63 -2.70 6.57 -3.71
N GLU A 64 -3.46 6.06 -4.69
CA GLU A 64 -4.33 4.90 -4.48
C GLU A 64 -3.49 3.63 -4.67
N SER A 65 -3.53 2.73 -3.68
CA SER A 65 -2.88 1.43 -3.71
C SER A 65 -3.92 0.30 -3.77
N PRO A 66 -3.57 -0.94 -4.18
CA PRO A 66 -4.44 -2.08 -3.98
C PRO A 66 -4.92 -2.23 -2.52
N ARG A 67 -4.17 -1.71 -1.53
CA ARG A 67 -4.61 -1.67 -0.11
C ARG A 67 -5.59 -0.55 0.25
N GLY A 68 -5.82 0.43 -0.62
CA GLY A 68 -6.59 1.66 -0.35
C GLY A 68 -5.72 2.90 -0.49
N PRO A 69 -6.26 4.09 -0.18
CA PRO A 69 -5.51 5.34 -0.25
C PRO A 69 -4.39 5.33 0.80
N ILE A 70 -3.18 5.68 0.38
CA ILE A 70 -2.02 5.76 1.25
C ILE A 70 -1.23 7.04 1.01
N SER A 71 -0.40 7.41 1.98
CA SER A 71 0.55 8.50 1.84
C SER A 71 1.82 8.28 2.67
N ILE A 72 2.89 9.00 2.34
CA ILE A 72 4.10 9.05 3.17
C ILE A 72 4.04 10.30 4.05
N ASP A 73 4.02 10.10 5.36
CA ASP A 73 4.01 11.20 6.32
C ASP A 73 5.32 12.03 6.17
N PRO A 74 5.23 13.36 5.98
CA PRO A 74 6.42 14.17 5.70
C PRO A 74 7.36 14.31 6.91
N ASP A 75 6.85 14.18 8.12
CA ASP A 75 7.60 14.36 9.36
C ASP A 75 8.33 13.06 9.74
N THR A 76 7.63 11.93 9.68
CA THR A 76 8.14 10.63 10.13
C THR A 76 8.72 9.79 9.01
N ARG A 77 8.33 10.06 7.74
CA ARG A 77 8.59 9.23 6.55
C ARG A 77 7.97 7.84 6.63
N GLU A 78 7.07 7.61 7.59
CA GLU A 78 6.29 6.38 7.70
C GLU A 78 5.05 6.44 6.82
N ILE A 79 4.55 5.26 6.46
CA ILE A 79 3.31 5.14 5.72
C ILE A 79 2.11 5.52 6.60
N VAL A 80 1.21 6.32 6.04
CA VAL A 80 -0.16 6.55 6.53
C VAL A 80 -1.10 5.76 5.64
N GLN A 81 -1.87 4.85 6.24
CA GLN A 81 -2.72 3.93 5.49
C GLN A 81 -3.98 3.56 6.27
N ASN A 82 -4.99 3.08 5.57
CA ASN A 82 -6.13 2.47 6.23
C ASN A 82 -5.72 1.18 6.95
N VAL A 83 -6.22 0.98 8.16
CA VAL A 83 -6.11 -0.27 8.91
C VAL A 83 -7.46 -0.97 8.87
N TYR A 84 -7.45 -2.22 8.44
CA TYR A 84 -8.66 -3.02 8.29
C TYR A 84 -8.73 -4.05 9.40
N MET A 85 -9.84 -4.08 10.11
CA MET A 85 -10.19 -5.20 10.97
C MET A 85 -10.97 -6.21 10.13
N GLY A 86 -10.52 -7.46 10.14
CA GLY A 86 -11.10 -8.50 9.30
C GLY A 86 -11.28 -9.81 10.03
N LYS A 87 -12.20 -10.61 9.52
CA LYS A 87 -12.51 -11.96 10.01
C LYS A 87 -12.05 -12.98 8.97
N VAL A 88 -11.51 -14.11 9.42
CA VAL A 88 -11.15 -15.21 8.51
C VAL A 88 -12.41 -15.96 8.13
N GLU A 89 -12.69 -16.03 6.83
CA GLU A 89 -13.83 -16.75 6.27
C GLU A 89 -13.40 -17.61 5.08
N LYS A 90 -14.16 -18.66 4.81
CA LYS A 90 -13.93 -19.55 3.66
C LYS A 90 -14.73 -19.03 2.46
N VAL A 91 -14.04 -18.65 1.39
CA VAL A 91 -14.61 -18.20 0.12
C VAL A 91 -14.10 -19.11 -0.99
N ASN A 92 -15.00 -19.74 -1.74
CA ASN A 92 -14.67 -20.65 -2.85
C ASN A 92 -13.61 -21.72 -2.49
N GLY A 93 -13.71 -22.29 -1.29
CA GLY A 93 -12.78 -23.33 -0.83
C GLY A 93 -11.51 -22.82 -0.15
N GLN A 94 -11.20 -21.52 -0.22
CA GLN A 94 -9.98 -20.92 0.31
C GLN A 94 -10.25 -19.97 1.48
N LEU A 95 -9.27 -19.78 2.37
CA LEU A 95 -9.38 -18.83 3.48
C LEU A 95 -9.00 -17.42 3.05
N TYR A 96 -9.85 -16.45 3.37
CA TYR A 96 -9.63 -15.03 3.16
C TYR A 96 -9.89 -14.25 4.45
N THR A 97 -9.13 -13.17 4.65
CA THR A 97 -9.46 -12.15 5.65
C THR A 97 -10.46 -11.18 5.04
N ILE A 98 -11.73 -11.26 5.45
CA ILE A 98 -12.81 -10.39 4.98
C ILE A 98 -12.86 -9.15 5.88
N PRO A 99 -12.54 -7.95 5.37
CA PRO A 99 -12.63 -6.71 6.16
C PRO A 99 -14.09 -6.41 6.51
N PHE A 100 -14.34 -6.05 7.77
CA PHE A 100 -15.67 -5.61 8.21
C PHE A 100 -15.65 -4.24 8.90
N ALA A 101 -14.46 -3.73 9.26
CA ALA A 101 -14.29 -2.35 9.72
C ALA A 101 -13.01 -1.75 9.15
N THR A 102 -13.02 -0.43 8.95
CA THR A 102 -11.91 0.35 8.43
C THR A 102 -11.63 1.51 9.38
N TYR A 103 -10.36 1.67 9.75
CA TYR A 103 -9.84 2.85 10.42
C TYR A 103 -9.01 3.61 9.40
N GLU A 104 -9.43 4.83 9.06
CA GLU A 104 -8.87 5.56 7.94
C GLU A 104 -7.59 6.30 8.31
N ALA A 105 -6.65 6.38 7.35
CA ALA A 105 -5.44 7.21 7.42
C ALA A 105 -4.68 7.13 8.76
N VAL A 106 -4.46 5.90 9.26
CA VAL A 106 -3.77 5.64 10.51
C VAL A 106 -2.27 5.92 10.33
N LYS A 107 -1.73 6.80 11.17
CA LYS A 107 -0.28 7.03 11.32
C LYS A 107 0.33 5.98 12.26
N ASP A 108 1.65 5.80 12.21
CA ASP A 108 2.37 4.98 13.19
C ASP A 108 2.10 5.48 14.62
N PRO A 109 1.39 4.70 15.46
CA PRO A 109 1.01 5.13 16.81
C PRO A 109 2.20 5.40 17.73
N LEU A 110 3.37 4.80 17.44
CA LEU A 110 4.57 4.97 18.26
C LEU A 110 5.31 6.28 17.98
N LYS A 111 4.99 6.96 16.87
CA LYS A 111 5.65 8.19 16.41
C LYS A 111 4.69 9.39 16.38
N MET A 112 3.45 9.22 16.78
CA MET A 112 2.54 10.35 16.97
C MET A 112 3.05 11.23 18.12
N LYS A 113 3.14 12.55 17.89
CA LYS A 113 3.40 13.49 18.98
C LYS A 113 2.27 13.36 20.01
N LYS A 114 2.66 13.11 21.27
CA LYS A 114 1.73 13.14 22.41
C LYS A 114 1.21 14.55 22.63
#